data_AF-A0AA38FSN0-F1
#
_entry.id   AF-A0AA38FSN0-F1
#
_cell.length_a   1.000
_cell.length_b   1.000
_cell.length_c   1.000
_cell.angle_alpha   90.00
_cell.angle_beta   90.00
_cell.angle_gamma   90.00
#
_symmetry.space_group_name_H-M   'P 1'
#
loop_
_entity.id
_entity.type
_entity.pdbx_description
1 polymer ?
#
loop_
_entity_poly.entity_id
_entity_poly.type
_entity_poly.pdbx_seq_one_letter_code
_entity_poly.pdbx_strand_id
1 'polypeptide(L)'
;MALTLESELADLKVKELIKEISVDYTKTKSLDEAIAVIRDFLLHLPDEQIEATEAAAFIKYLGAPSDKVDLKFRKPDCVEIVGSYRLKAVAKPFVNVDLAVRMPK
;
A
#
# COMPACT_ATOMS: atom_id res chain seq x y z
N MET A 1 -10.25 -44.40 -8.50
CA MET A 1 -9.35 -44.26 -9.65
C MET A 1 -9.68 -43.05 -10.53
N ALA A 2 -10.96 -42.77 -10.85
CA ALA A 2 -11.34 -41.55 -11.59
C ALA A 2 -11.12 -40.25 -10.80
N LEU A 3 -11.54 -40.19 -9.53
CA LEU A 3 -11.34 -39.03 -8.63
C LEU A 3 -9.87 -38.62 -8.47
N THR A 4 -8.95 -39.58 -8.51
CA THR A 4 -7.50 -39.34 -8.41
C THR A 4 -6.93 -38.68 -9.66
N LEU A 5 -7.36 -39.07 -10.85
CA LEU A 5 -6.91 -38.48 -12.12
C LEU A 5 -7.43 -37.05 -12.31
N GLU A 6 -8.67 -36.79 -11.89
CA GLU A 6 -9.25 -35.44 -11.89
C GLU A 6 -8.48 -34.50 -10.94
N SER A 7 -8.11 -34.99 -9.76
CA SER A 7 -7.28 -34.26 -8.80
C SER A 7 -5.88 -33.95 -9.36
N GLU A 8 -5.21 -34.94 -9.96
CA GLU A 8 -3.88 -34.76 -10.55
C GLU A 8 -3.88 -33.76 -11.72
N LEU A 9 -4.91 -33.79 -12.55
CA LEU A 9 -5.08 -32.83 -13.64
C LEU A 9 -5.38 -31.41 -13.11
N ALA A 10 -6.19 -31.30 -12.06
CA ALA A 10 -6.45 -30.02 -11.41
C ALA A 10 -5.16 -29.42 -10.82
N ASP A 11 -4.36 -30.23 -10.13
CA ASP A 11 -3.09 -29.82 -9.56
C ASP A 11 -2.11 -29.32 -10.65
N LEU A 12 -2.05 -30.01 -11.79
CA LEU A 12 -1.20 -29.60 -12.91
C LEU A 12 -1.65 -28.25 -13.51
N LYS A 13 -2.97 -28.07 -13.70
CA LYS A 13 -3.54 -26.80 -14.19
C LYS A 13 -3.27 -25.64 -13.23
N VAL A 14 -3.45 -25.87 -11.93
CA VAL A 14 -3.18 -24.84 -10.90
C VAL A 14 -1.71 -24.47 -10.86
N LYS A 15 -0.80 -25.46 -10.94
CA LYS A 15 0.65 -25.20 -10.98
C LYS A 15 1.06 -24.35 -12.18
N GLU A 16 0.56 -24.66 -13.37
CA GLU A 16 0.85 -23.87 -14.58
C GLU A 16 0.28 -22.45 -14.48
N LEU A 17 -0.95 -22.31 -13.97
CA LEU A 17 -1.56 -20.99 -13.76
C LEU A 17 -0.75 -20.14 -12.77
N ILE A 18 -0.36 -20.70 -11.62
CA ILE A 18 0.45 -19.99 -10.61
C ILE A 18 1.76 -19.52 -11.24
N LYS A 19 2.43 -20.37 -12.02
CA LYS A 19 3.68 -20.02 -12.70
C LYS A 19 3.51 -18.85 -13.67
N GLU A 20 2.39 -18.78 -14.38
CA GLU A 20 2.09 -17.69 -15.32
C GLU A 20 1.83 -16.36 -14.60
N ILE A 21 0.98 -16.39 -13.55
CA ILE A 21 0.50 -15.19 -12.87
C ILE A 21 1.45 -14.68 -11.78
N SER A 22 2.36 -15.50 -11.27
CA SER A 22 3.24 -15.10 -10.16
C SER A 22 4.19 -13.96 -10.55
N VAL A 23 4.37 -13.04 -9.61
CA VAL A 23 5.38 -11.98 -9.70
C VAL A 23 6.77 -12.54 -9.39
N ASP A 24 7.77 -12.16 -10.18
CA ASP A 24 9.17 -12.49 -9.91
C ASP A 24 9.78 -11.48 -8.93
N TYR A 25 9.68 -11.79 -7.63
CA TYR A 25 10.21 -10.96 -6.55
C TYR A 25 11.75 -10.86 -6.53
N THR A 26 12.47 -11.62 -7.36
CA THR A 26 13.92 -11.42 -7.51
C THR A 26 14.25 -10.20 -8.37
N LYS A 27 13.26 -9.68 -9.11
CA LYS A 27 13.38 -8.56 -10.02
C LYS A 27 12.69 -7.28 -9.52
N THR A 28 12.39 -7.18 -8.22
CA THR A 28 11.70 -6.01 -7.64
C THR A 28 12.62 -4.93 -7.08
N LYS A 29 13.94 -5.07 -7.24
CA LYS A 29 14.93 -4.16 -6.63
C LYS A 29 14.64 -2.66 -6.87
N SER A 30 14.32 -2.27 -8.10
CA SER A 30 14.02 -0.86 -8.42
C SER A 30 12.74 -0.35 -7.75
N LEU A 31 11.74 -1.22 -7.59
CA LEU A 31 10.51 -0.93 -6.86
C LEU A 31 10.80 -0.78 -5.37
N ASP A 32 11.60 -1.69 -4.80
CA ASP A 32 12.01 -1.64 -3.38
C ASP A 32 12.79 -0.36 -3.07
N GLU A 33 13.70 0.05 -3.96
CA GLU A 33 14.43 1.32 -3.87
C GLU A 33 13.49 2.54 -3.95
N ALA A 34 12.52 2.54 -4.87
CA ALA A 34 11.54 3.61 -4.96
C ALA A 34 10.66 3.73 -3.70
N ILE A 35 10.24 2.60 -3.13
CA ILE A 35 9.49 2.57 -1.87
C ILE A 35 10.35 3.11 -0.72
N ALA A 36 11.64 2.76 -0.66
CA ALA A 36 12.56 3.28 0.34
C ALA A 36 12.68 4.81 0.25
N VAL A 37 12.81 5.37 -0.95
CA VAL A 37 12.85 6.83 -1.17
C VAL A 37 11.56 7.50 -0.70
N ILE A 38 10.39 6.95 -1.03
CA ILE A 38 9.09 7.49 -0.59
C ILE A 38 8.99 7.46 0.94
N ARG A 39 9.37 6.33 1.55
CA ARG A 39 9.37 6.16 3.01
C ARG A 39 10.28 7.19 3.69
N ASP A 40 11.51 7.32 3.21
CA ASP A 40 12.47 8.26 3.78
C ASP A 40 11.99 9.70 3.61
N PHE A 41 11.44 10.05 2.45
CA PHE A 41 10.85 11.37 2.23
C PHE A 41 9.73 11.66 3.24
N LEU A 42 8.74 10.77 3.38
CA LEU A 42 7.62 10.97 4.30
C LEU A 42 8.04 11.09 5.76
N LEU A 43 9.05 10.32 6.18
CA LEU A 43 9.56 10.34 7.56
C LEU A 43 10.40 11.59 7.90
N HIS A 44 10.90 12.30 6.89
CA HIS A 44 11.72 13.51 7.06
C HIS A 44 10.97 14.81 6.74
N LEU A 45 9.71 14.74 6.32
CA LEU A 45 8.89 15.94 6.18
C LEU A 45 8.79 16.68 7.53
N PRO A 46 8.94 18.02 7.54
CA PRO A 46 8.83 18.79 8.77
C PRO A 46 7.38 18.82 9.26
N ASP A 47 7.21 18.98 10.57
CA ASP A 47 5.90 19.28 11.15
C ASP A 47 5.46 20.68 10.72
N GLU A 48 4.20 20.84 10.35
CA GLU A 48 3.66 22.08 9.81
C GLU A 48 2.26 22.36 10.35
N GLN A 49 2.03 23.59 10.76
CA GLN A 49 0.71 24.09 11.13
C GLN A 49 -0.01 24.48 9.84
N ILE A 50 -1.21 23.95 9.60
CA ILE A 50 -1.97 24.27 8.40
C ILE A 50 -2.97 25.36 8.72
N GLU A 51 -2.95 26.43 7.92
CA GLU A 51 -3.90 27.52 8.09
C GLU A 51 -5.29 27.09 7.61
N ALA A 52 -6.34 27.47 8.36
CA ALA A 52 -7.72 27.05 8.04
C ALA A 52 -8.17 27.51 6.63
N THR A 53 -7.57 28.58 6.11
CA THR A 53 -7.79 29.07 4.75
C THR A 53 -7.25 28.13 3.68
N GLU A 54 -6.15 27.43 3.93
CA GLU A 54 -5.52 26.50 2.97
C GLU A 54 -6.33 25.21 2.82
N ALA A 55 -7.02 24.81 3.90
CA ALA A 55 -7.85 23.61 3.94
C ALA A 55 -9.36 23.90 3.96
N ALA A 56 -9.79 25.12 3.60
CA ALA A 56 -11.18 25.56 3.75
C ALA A 56 -12.19 24.62 3.05
N ALA A 57 -11.86 24.12 1.86
CA ALA A 57 -12.70 23.17 1.13
C ALA A 57 -12.82 21.82 1.87
N PHE A 58 -11.73 21.35 2.47
CA PHE A 58 -11.69 20.13 3.26
C PHE A 58 -12.48 20.28 4.56
N ILE A 59 -12.29 21.38 5.29
CA ILE A 59 -13.04 21.69 6.52
C ILE A 59 -14.54 21.77 6.23
N LYS A 60 -14.93 22.43 5.13
CA LYS A 60 -16.32 22.50 4.67
C LYS A 60 -16.87 21.10 4.36
N TYR A 61 -16.09 20.25 3.70
CA TYR A 61 -16.48 18.88 3.39
C TYR A 61 -16.68 18.04 4.65
N LEU A 62 -15.86 18.24 5.68
CA LEU A 62 -16.03 17.58 6.99
C LEU A 62 -17.28 18.04 7.75
N GLY A 63 -17.95 19.12 7.32
CA GLY A 63 -19.11 19.70 8.01
C GLY A 63 -18.78 20.28 9.38
N ALA A 64 -17.50 20.50 9.67
CA ALA A 64 -17.03 20.99 10.95
C ALA A 64 -17.01 22.54 10.96
N PRO A 65 -17.36 23.19 12.08
CA PRO A 65 -17.22 24.63 12.22
C PRO A 65 -15.76 25.04 12.05
N SER A 66 -15.46 25.97 11.15
CA SER A 66 -14.07 26.37 10.81
C SER A 66 -13.29 26.95 11.98
N ASP A 67 -13.98 27.48 12.99
CA ASP A 67 -13.43 27.99 14.25
C ASP A 67 -13.05 26.88 15.25
N LYS A 68 -13.39 25.62 14.96
CA LYS A 68 -13.18 24.47 15.86
C LYS A 68 -12.25 23.40 15.28
N VAL A 69 -11.67 23.64 14.10
CA VAL A 69 -10.79 22.69 13.44
C VAL A 69 -9.38 23.25 13.39
N ASP A 70 -8.48 22.59 14.11
CA ASP A 70 -7.04 22.83 14.05
C ASP A 70 -6.40 21.68 13.25
N LEU A 71 -5.85 21.99 12.08
CA LEU A 71 -5.18 21.02 11.23
C LEU A 71 -3.68 21.20 11.36
N LYS A 72 -2.99 20.10 11.63
CA LYS A 72 -1.53 20.05 11.68
C LYS A 72 -1.06 18.87 10.87
N PHE A 73 -0.08 19.10 10.02
CA PHE A 73 0.74 18.03 9.52
C PHE A 73 1.82 17.72 10.56
N ARG A 74 1.95 16.45 10.90
CA ARG A 74 3.09 15.93 11.66
C ARG A 74 3.63 14.74 10.91
N LYS A 75 4.95 14.59 10.94
CA LYS A 75 5.59 13.42 10.33
C LYS A 75 4.98 12.11 10.88
N PRO A 76 4.84 11.08 10.04
CA PRO A 76 4.25 9.82 10.47
C PRO A 76 5.17 9.06 11.43
N ASP A 77 4.57 8.26 12.30
CA ASP A 77 5.31 7.39 13.22
C ASP A 77 6.01 6.24 12.48
N CYS A 78 5.37 5.71 11.44
CA CYS A 78 5.95 4.69 10.58
C CYS A 78 5.30 4.70 9.19
N VAL A 79 6.05 4.16 8.23
CA VAL A 79 5.58 3.83 6.88
C VAL A 79 5.98 2.38 6.61
N GLU A 80 4.99 1.52 6.35
CA GLU A 80 5.19 0.08 6.20
C GLU A 80 4.49 -0.46 4.95
N ILE A 81 5.12 -1.43 4.28
CA ILE A 81 4.46 -2.19 3.22
C ILE A 81 3.43 -3.12 3.84
N VAL A 82 2.22 -3.13 3.29
CA VAL A 82 1.10 -4.00 3.71
C VAL A 82 0.49 -4.70 2.49
N GLY A 83 -0.58 -5.48 2.72
CA GLY A 83 -1.30 -6.17 1.66
C GLY A 83 -0.54 -7.33 1.02
N SER A 84 -0.99 -7.73 -0.17
CA SER A 84 -0.53 -8.94 -0.85
C SER A 84 0.95 -8.90 -1.24
N TYR A 85 1.51 -7.70 -1.45
CA TYR A 85 2.94 -7.56 -1.75
C TYR A 85 3.80 -8.01 -0.57
N ARG A 86 3.44 -7.62 0.66
CA ARG A 86 4.12 -8.06 1.88
C ARG A 86 4.10 -9.59 2.03
N LEU A 87 2.99 -10.22 1.62
CA LEU A 87 2.79 -11.66 1.69
C LEU A 87 3.37 -12.42 0.48
N LYS A 88 3.95 -11.72 -0.49
CA LYS A 88 4.40 -12.27 -1.78
C LYS A 88 3.31 -13.03 -2.54
N ALA A 89 2.07 -12.54 -2.43
CA ALA A 89 0.87 -13.16 -2.99
C ALA A 89 0.21 -12.32 -4.10
N VAL A 90 0.96 -11.39 -4.70
CA VAL A 90 0.46 -10.58 -5.83
C VAL A 90 0.43 -11.42 -7.10
N ALA A 91 -0.64 -11.30 -7.87
CA ALA A 91 -0.83 -11.99 -9.14
C ALA A 91 -1.04 -10.99 -10.28
N LYS A 92 -0.42 -11.24 -11.43
CA LYS A 92 -0.61 -10.45 -12.66
C LYS A 92 -2.05 -10.57 -13.17
N PRO A 93 -2.54 -9.58 -13.95
CA PRO A 93 -1.86 -8.35 -14.38
C PRO A 93 -1.91 -7.23 -13.34
N PHE A 94 -2.72 -7.37 -12.29
CA PHE A 94 -2.95 -6.32 -11.31
C PHE A 94 -1.90 -6.38 -10.20
N VAL A 95 -0.84 -5.60 -10.38
CA VAL A 95 0.27 -5.51 -9.43
C VAL A 95 0.15 -4.19 -8.67
N ASN A 96 -0.25 -4.26 -7.40
CA ASN A 96 -0.28 -3.13 -6.49
C ASN A 96 0.66 -3.35 -5.28
N VAL A 97 1.13 -2.24 -4.71
CA VAL A 97 1.85 -2.23 -3.44
C VAL A 97 1.17 -1.23 -2.53
N ASP A 98 0.70 -1.71 -1.38
CA ASP A 98 0.02 -0.87 -0.41
C ASP A 98 1.01 -0.39 0.64
N LEU A 99 1.05 0.91 0.90
CA LEU A 99 1.86 1.52 1.95
C LEU A 99 0.94 2.05 3.04
N ALA A 100 1.07 1.52 4.26
CA ALA A 100 0.42 2.05 5.44
C ALA A 100 1.27 3.17 6.03
N VAL A 101 0.69 4.37 6.13
CA VAL A 101 1.31 5.54 6.78
C VAL A 101 0.58 5.79 8.09
N ARG A 102 1.26 5.61 9.22
CA ARG A 102 0.66 5.78 10.54
C ARG A 102 0.78 7.23 11.00
N MET A 103 -0.37 7.88 11.21
CA MET A 103 -0.42 9.19 11.85
C MET A 103 0.18 9.13 13.27
N PRO A 104 0.86 10.19 13.72
CA PRO A 104 1.39 10.25 15.07
C PRO A 104 0.27 10.28 16.12
N LYS A 105 0.59 9.85 17.34
CA LYS A 105 -0.33 9.82 18.49
C LYS A 105 -0.66 11.22 19.04
#